data_AF-A0A844FV67-F1
#
_entry.id   AF-A0A844FV67-F1
#
_cell.length_a   1.000
_cell.length_b   1.000
_cell.length_c   1.000
_cell.angle_alpha   90.00
_cell.angle_beta   90.00
_cell.angle_gamma   90.00
#
_symmetry.space_group_name_H-M   'P 1'
#
loop_
_entity.id
_entity.type
_entity.pdbx_description
1 polymer ?
#
loop_
_entity_poly.entity_id
_entity_poly.type
_entity_poly.pdbx_seq_one_letter_code
_entity_poly.pdbx_strand_id
1 'polypeptide(L)' 'MNNYLTAISLNEFNQVLELHDIHVDKYTQIKILRALRSNIYAIVNDDYTCILEEYISHLADCNIDAIHKMCTYFKPLLT' A
#
# COMPACT_ATOMS: atom_id res chain seq x y z
N MET A 1 -19.26 -0.97 4.47
CA MET A 1 -18.36 -0.66 3.34
C MET A 1 -17.25 -1.70 3.39
N ASN A 2 -17.31 -2.71 2.52
CA ASN A 2 -16.33 -3.80 2.50
C ASN A 2 -15.08 -3.31 1.77
N ASN A 3 -14.18 -2.64 2.50
CA ASN A 3 -12.95 -2.14 1.94
C ASN A 3 -11.98 -3.32 1.71
N TYR A 4 -11.60 -3.59 0.46
CA TYR A 4 -10.74 -4.71 0.10
C TYR A 4 -9.44 -4.76 0.93
N LEU A 5 -8.85 -3.60 1.22
CA LEU A 5 -7.63 -3.46 2.01
C LEU A 5 -7.80 -3.93 3.46
N THR A 6 -9.00 -3.87 4.01
CA THR A 6 -9.30 -4.38 5.36
C THR A 6 -9.45 -5.90 5.40
N ALA A 7 -9.85 -6.51 4.29
CA ALA A 7 -10.11 -7.95 4.17
C ALA A 7 -8.93 -8.76 3.59
N ILE A 8 -8.05 -8.11 2.81
CA ILE A 8 -6.93 -8.78 2.13
C ILE A 8 -6.04 -9.55 3.12
N SER A 9 -5.73 -10.80 2.79
CA SER A 9 -4.77 -11.60 3.55
C SER A 9 -3.34 -11.10 3.31
N LEU A 10 -2.41 -11.48 4.20
CA LEU A 10 -0.99 -11.17 3.98
C LEU A 10 -0.44 -11.84 2.71
N ASN A 11 -0.96 -13.01 2.34
CA ASN A 11 -0.51 -13.72 1.14
C ASN A 11 -0.96 -13.01 -0.14
N GLU A 12 -2.23 -12.61 -0.21
CA GLU A 12 -2.74 -11.79 -1.32
C GLU A 12 -2.03 -10.43 -1.38
N PHE A 13 -1.74 -9.82 -0.24
CA PHE A 13 -0.98 -8.58 -0.20
C PHE A 13 0.44 -8.76 -0.77
N ASN A 14 1.09 -9.93 -0.55
CA ASN A 14 2.39 -10.22 -1.15
C ASN A 14 2.31 -10.24 -2.69
N GLN A 15 1.25 -10.82 -3.23
CA GLN A 15 1.03 -10.87 -4.68
C GLN A 15 0.83 -9.47 -5.27
N VAL A 16 0.17 -8.55 -4.53
CA VAL A 16 0.04 -7.15 -4.96
C VAL A 16 1.40 -6.44 -4.95
N LEU A 17 2.24 -6.69 -3.94
CA LEU A 17 3.59 -6.13 -3.92
C LEU A 17 4.44 -6.63 -5.11
N GLU A 18 4.40 -7.94 -5.39
CA GLU A 18 5.09 -8.55 -6.53
C GLU A 18 4.60 -8.02 -7.88
N LEU A 19 3.29 -7.75 -8.02
CA LEU A 19 2.71 -7.14 -9.22
C LEU A 19 3.29 -5.75 -9.52
N HIS A 20 3.80 -5.06 -8.50
CA HIS A 20 4.36 -3.72 -8.60
C HIS A 20 5.89 -3.69 -8.42
N ASP A 21 6.56 -4.84 -8.54
CA ASP A 21 8.02 -4.97 -8.37
C ASP A 21 8.53 -4.52 -6.98
N ILE A 22 7.69 -4.64 -5.94
CA ILE A 22 8.05 -4.32 -4.55
C ILE A 22 8.44 -5.62 -3.84
N HIS A 23 9.73 -5.79 -3.55
CA HIS A 23 10.24 -6.96 -2.85
C HIS A 23 10.73 -6.58 -1.46
N VAL A 24 10.01 -7.00 -0.42
CA VAL A 24 10.32 -6.70 0.97
C VAL A 24 10.23 -7.95 1.83
N ASP A 25 10.92 -7.94 2.97
CA ASP A 25 10.78 -9.02 3.95
C ASP A 25 9.37 -9.02 4.59
N LYS A 26 8.99 -10.14 5.19
CA LYS A 26 7.67 -10.34 5.80
C LYS A 26 7.34 -9.31 6.90
N TYR A 27 8.34 -8.85 7.66
CA TYR A 27 8.12 -7.87 8.71
C TYR A 27 7.82 -6.48 8.12
N THR A 28 8.57 -6.09 7.10
CA THR A 28 8.33 -4.86 6.33
C THR A 28 6.97 -4.91 5.63
N GLN A 29 6.61 -6.04 5.01
CA GLN A 29 5.29 -6.28 4.43
C GLN A 29 4.15 -6.01 5.43
N ILE A 30 4.25 -6.56 6.65
CA ILE A 30 3.24 -6.35 7.70
C ILE A 30 3.13 -4.86 8.07
N LYS A 31 4.26 -4.15 8.15
CA LYS A 31 4.27 -2.71 8.45
C LYS A 31 3.59 -1.89 7.35
N ILE A 32 3.88 -2.18 6.08
CA ILE A 32 3.25 -1.49 4.95
C ILE A 32 1.73 -1.73 4.99
N LEU A 33 1.30 -2.99 5.15
CA LEU A 33 -0.13 -3.31 5.22
C LEU A 33 -0.83 -2.61 6.39
N ARG A 34 -0.16 -2.51 7.55
CA ARG A 34 -0.68 -1.74 8.69
C ARG A 34 -0.76 -0.25 8.37
N ALA A 35 0.26 0.33 7.76
CA ALA A 35 0.29 1.75 7.38
C ALA A 35 -0.85 2.09 6.42
N LEU A 36 -1.05 1.27 5.38
CA LEU A 36 -2.16 1.43 4.45
C LEU A 36 -3.52 1.34 5.17
N ARG A 37 -3.72 0.34 6.04
CA ARG A 37 -4.98 0.14 6.79
C ARG A 37 -5.29 1.28 7.76
N SER A 38 -4.29 1.79 8.46
CA SER A 38 -4.46 2.90 9.39
C SER A 38 -4.69 4.23 8.68
N ASN A 39 -4.32 4.33 7.40
CA ASN A 39 -4.39 5.57 6.62
C ASN A 39 -5.21 5.39 5.33
N ILE A 40 -6.27 4.58 5.36
CA ILE A 40 -7.16 4.36 4.20
C ILE A 40 -7.65 5.69 3.60
N TYR A 41 -7.96 6.67 4.43
CA TYR A 41 -8.40 8.01 4.00
C TYR A 41 -7.32 8.74 3.18
N ALA A 42 -6.04 8.49 3.45
CA ALA A 42 -4.94 9.12 2.74
C ALA A 42 -4.73 8.50 1.35
N ILE A 43 -5.13 7.24 1.13
CA ILE A 43 -5.06 6.59 -0.20
C ILE A 43 -6.10 7.17 -1.16
N VAL A 44 -7.25 7.62 -0.65
CA VAL A 44 -8.34 8.18 -1.47
C VAL A 44 -8.24 9.70 -1.67
N ASN A 45 -7.42 10.38 -0.87
CA ASN A 45 -7.23 11.82 -0.93
C ASN A 45 -5.83 12.16 -1.47
N ASP A 46 -5.79 12.73 -2.67
CA ASP A 46 -4.56 13.01 -3.41
C ASP A 46 -3.58 13.93 -2.66
N ASP A 47 -4.08 14.84 -1.82
CA ASP A 47 -3.23 15.74 -1.02
C ASP A 47 -2.46 14.99 0.09
N TYR A 48 -2.99 13.84 0.55
CA TYR A 48 -2.37 13.02 1.59
C TYR A 48 -1.72 11.75 1.05
N THR A 49 -2.03 11.34 -0.18
CA THR A 49 -1.48 10.11 -0.78
C THR A 49 0.05 10.21 -0.90
N CYS A 50 0.59 11.38 -1.29
CA CYS A 50 2.02 11.57 -1.45
C CYS A 50 2.82 11.33 -0.14
N ILE A 51 2.31 11.80 1.01
CA ILE A 51 2.97 11.60 2.32
C ILE A 51 3.00 10.10 2.68
N LEU A 52 1.92 9.38 2.40
CA LEU A 52 1.85 7.94 2.63
C LEU A 52 2.77 7.18 1.67
N GLU A 53 2.84 7.58 0.41
CA GLU A 53 3.73 7.01 -0.60
C GLU A 53 5.20 7.19 -0.21
N GLU A 54 5.61 8.39 0.20
CA GLU A 54 6.97 8.68 0.68
C GLU A 54 7.31 7.81 1.90
N TYR A 55 6.44 7.76 2.91
CA TYR A 55 6.64 6.92 4.09
C TYR A 55 6.85 5.45 3.72
N ILE A 56 6.00 4.90 2.85
CA ILE A 56 6.10 3.50 2.43
C ILE A 56 7.36 3.28 1.58
N SER A 57 7.75 4.21 0.71
CA SER A 57 8.96 4.09 -0.10
C SER A 57 10.23 4.00 0.75
N HIS A 58 10.32 4.80 1.82
CA HIS A 58 11.41 4.73 2.78
C HIS A 58 11.39 3.44 3.61
N LEU A 59 10.19 2.96 3.96
CA LEU A 59 10.03 1.73 4.70
C LEU A 59 10.41 0.49 3.86
N ALA A 60 10.07 0.51 2.58
CA ALA A 60 10.29 -0.58 1.63
C ALA A 60 11.66 -0.50 0.90
N ASP A 61 12.40 0.59 1.10
CA ASP A 61 13.64 0.90 0.37
C ASP A 61 13.50 0.71 -1.15
N CYS A 62 12.46 1.31 -1.73
CA CYS A 62 12.11 1.14 -3.14
C CYS A 62 11.72 2.46 -3.81
N ASN A 63 11.59 2.42 -5.15
CA ASN A 63 11.19 3.60 -5.92
C ASN A 63 9.75 4.01 -5.57
N ILE A 64 9.55 5.32 -5.32
CA ILE A 64 8.25 5.92 -5.07
C ILE A 64 7.23 5.64 -6.20
N ASP A 65 7.67 5.49 -7.46
CA ASP A 65 6.80 5.15 -8.58
C ASP A 65 6.09 3.79 -8.41
N ALA A 66 6.78 2.83 -7.78
CA ALA A 66 6.20 1.50 -7.50
C ALA A 66 5.11 1.60 -6.42
N ILE A 67 5.37 2.40 -5.39
CA ILE A 67 4.40 2.67 -4.32
C ILE A 67 3.19 3.43 -4.87
N HIS A 68 3.41 4.42 -5.75
CA HIS A 68 2.35 5.17 -6.40
C HIS A 68 1.41 4.28 -7.22
N LYS A 69 1.97 3.36 -8.01
CA LYS A 69 1.18 2.36 -8.76
C LYS A 69 0.36 1.47 -7.83
N MET A 70 0.94 1.03 -6.71
CA MET A 70 0.24 0.22 -5.71
C MET A 70 -0.91 1.01 -5.05
N CYS A 71 -0.69 2.26 -4.64
CA CYS A 71 -1.74 3.10 -4.07
C CYS A 71 -2.88 3.34 -5.07
N THR A 72 -2.53 3.59 -6.34
CA THR A 72 -3.49 3.74 -7.44
C THR A 72 -4.30 2.47 -7.69
N TYR A 73 -3.68 1.29 -7.58
CA TYR A 73 -4.38 0.00 -7.66
C TYR A 73 -5.43 -0.15 -6.55
N PHE A 74 -5.09 0.25 -5.32
CA PHE A 74 -6.03 0.15 -4.20
C PHE A 74 -7.15 1.18 -4.26
N LYS A 75 -6.90 2.41 -4.73
CA LYS A 75 -7.86 3.53 -4.73
C LYS A 75 -9.30 3.15 -5.15
N PRO A 76 -9.56 2.48 -6.29
CA PRO A 76 -10.91 2.07 -6.69
C PRO A 76 -11.52 0.93 -5.88
N LEU A 77 -10.73 0.22 -5.07
CA LEU A 77 -11.16 -0.91 -4.22
C LEU A 77 -11.53 -0.48 -2.79
N LEU A 78 -11.43 0.82 -2.50
CA LEU A 78 -11.73 1.40 -1.18
C LEU A 78 -13.12 2.07 -1.10
N THR A 79 -13.82 2.20 -2.23
CA THR A 79 -15.21 2.74 -2.34
C THR A 79 -16.29 1.71 -2.05
#